data_AF-A0A679NNK7-F1
#
_entry.id   AF-A0A679NNK7-F1
#
_cell.length_a   1.000
_cell.length_b   1.000
_cell.length_c   1.000
_cell.angle_alpha   90.00
_cell.angle_beta   90.00
_cell.angle_gamma   90.00
#
_symmetry.space_group_name_H-M   'P 1'
#
loop_
_entity.id
_entity.type
_entity.pdbx_description
1 polymer ?
#
loop_
_entity_poly.entity_id
_entity_poly.type
_entity_poly.pdbx_seq_one_letter_code
_entity_poly.pdbx_strand_id
1 'polypeptide(L)'
;MIKADHPGAASEAIDYPACGGQASCGGVEYGVSAKQGTEAVTTAVNGLNKRYPNTKIVMIGYSEGGQIMDNNICGGPDNGASISASNVPLSASAVEQVKAVIMMGDPRFIHGLAYGVGTCDAGGFDARPEGFVCPNAGKIQSYCDSQDPYCCNGNDAAHHQQYGAAGGNTGNATDGEARSSGDTNGDAGNNGRNTGSAEGNAANAGNNGNTGGSFAGNFGQDGNFANAGNAQSNGDKC
;
A
#
# COMPACT_ATOMS: atom_id res chain seq x y z
N MET A 1 8.56 5.98 10.56
CA MET A 1 9.02 6.68 9.35
C MET A 1 8.10 7.84 9.03
N ILE A 2 6.96 7.66 8.33
CA ILE A 2 6.18 8.78 7.77
C ILE A 2 5.93 9.94 8.75
N LYS A 3 5.39 9.67 9.94
CA LYS A 3 5.15 10.72 10.95
C LYS A 3 6.41 11.39 11.50
N ALA A 4 7.50 10.65 11.60
CA ALA A 4 8.78 11.18 12.07
C ALA A 4 9.42 12.09 11.00
N ASP A 5 9.26 11.73 9.73
CA ASP A 5 9.85 12.46 8.59
C ASP A 5 8.98 13.63 8.10
N HIS A 6 7.71 13.69 8.52
CA HIS A 6 6.76 14.72 8.11
C HIS A 6 6.13 15.37 9.36
N PRO A 7 6.76 16.42 9.92
CA PRO A 7 6.20 17.16 11.06
C PRO A 7 4.77 17.65 10.76
N GLY A 8 3.85 17.36 11.67
CA GLY A 8 2.42 17.67 11.50
C GLY A 8 1.60 16.58 10.80
N ALA A 9 2.21 15.47 10.38
CA ALA A 9 1.45 14.31 9.92
C ALA A 9 0.77 13.59 11.09
N ALA A 10 -0.52 13.27 10.90
CA ALA A 10 -1.30 12.43 11.78
C ALA A 10 -1.50 11.03 11.17
N SER A 11 -1.97 10.09 11.99
CA SER A 11 -2.28 8.72 11.57
C SER A 11 -3.51 8.22 12.31
N GLU A 12 -4.38 7.53 11.58
CA GLU A 12 -5.56 6.85 12.11
C GLU A 12 -5.53 5.39 11.65
N ALA A 13 -5.88 4.48 12.54
CA ALA A 13 -6.08 3.08 12.19
C ALA A 13 -7.50 2.89 11.66
N ILE A 14 -7.66 2.06 10.64
CA ILE A 14 -9.00 1.65 10.20
C ILE A 14 -9.53 0.64 11.21
N ASP A 15 -10.66 0.96 11.83
CA ASP A 15 -11.35 0.06 12.75
C ASP A 15 -12.29 -0.86 11.97
N TYR A 16 -11.93 -2.14 11.93
CA TYR A 16 -12.67 -3.21 11.25
C TYR A 16 -12.34 -4.56 11.92
N PRO A 17 -13.06 -5.66 11.64
CA PRO A 17 -12.89 -6.90 12.39
C PRO A 17 -11.48 -7.50 12.34
N ALA A 18 -10.78 -7.39 11.21
CA ALA A 18 -9.46 -7.97 10.97
C ALA A 18 -9.37 -9.43 11.43
N CYS A 19 -10.30 -10.25 10.95
CA CYS A 19 -10.58 -11.56 11.52
C CYS A 19 -10.81 -12.62 10.44
N GLY A 20 -10.35 -13.84 10.69
CA GLY A 20 -10.56 -15.01 9.84
C GLY A 20 -11.30 -16.14 10.57
N GLY A 21 -12.31 -15.80 11.38
CA GLY A 21 -13.13 -16.74 12.15
C GLY A 21 -12.60 -17.06 13.55
N GLN A 22 -11.48 -16.49 13.97
CA GLN A 22 -10.91 -16.75 15.31
C GLN A 22 -11.73 -16.04 16.39
N ALA A 23 -11.95 -16.74 17.51
CA ALA A 23 -12.70 -16.18 18.65
C ALA A 23 -12.03 -14.92 19.26
N SER A 24 -10.70 -14.79 19.15
CA SER A 24 -9.96 -13.63 19.68
C SER A 24 -10.32 -12.31 19.00
N CYS A 25 -10.77 -12.35 17.75
CA CYS A 25 -11.18 -11.17 16.97
C CYS A 25 -12.70 -11.13 16.74
N GLY A 26 -13.48 -11.86 17.56
CA GLY A 26 -14.94 -11.86 17.51
C GLY A 26 -15.57 -12.90 16.57
N GLY A 27 -14.78 -13.78 15.97
CA GLY A 27 -15.29 -14.89 15.15
C GLY A 27 -15.89 -14.50 13.82
N VAL A 28 -15.55 -13.31 13.30
CA VAL A 28 -16.01 -12.86 11.98
C VAL A 28 -15.23 -13.61 10.91
N GLU A 29 -15.94 -14.23 9.96
CA GLU A 29 -15.34 -14.92 8.82
C GLU A 29 -14.52 -13.98 7.94
N TYR A 30 -13.42 -14.48 7.36
CA TYR A 30 -12.44 -13.66 6.62
C TYR A 30 -13.07 -12.79 5.53
N GLY A 31 -13.86 -13.39 4.64
CA GLY A 31 -14.53 -12.63 3.57
C GLY A 31 -15.48 -11.55 4.09
N VAL A 32 -16.13 -11.79 5.22
CA VAL A 32 -17.00 -10.80 5.87
C VAL A 32 -16.16 -9.68 6.49
N SER A 33 -15.03 -10.02 7.12
CA SER A 33 -14.07 -9.06 7.66
C SER A 33 -13.50 -8.17 6.56
N ALA A 34 -13.03 -8.74 5.44
CA ALA A 34 -12.50 -8.00 4.31
C ALA A 34 -13.56 -7.08 3.66
N LYS A 35 -14.82 -7.54 3.57
CA LYS A 35 -15.93 -6.70 3.08
C LYS A 35 -16.18 -5.50 4.00
N GLN A 36 -16.28 -5.74 5.31
CA GLN A 36 -16.48 -4.68 6.30
C GLN A 36 -15.29 -3.72 6.36
N GLY A 37 -14.07 -4.22 6.27
CA GLY A 37 -12.86 -3.41 6.21
C GLY A 37 -12.80 -2.56 4.95
N THR A 38 -13.23 -3.08 3.81
CA THR A 38 -13.37 -2.30 2.57
C THR A 38 -14.33 -1.12 2.77
N GLU A 39 -15.51 -1.36 3.38
CA GLU A 39 -16.50 -0.32 3.69
C GLU A 39 -15.98 0.69 4.73
N ALA A 40 -15.20 0.23 5.71
CA ALA A 40 -14.59 1.07 6.75
C ALA A 40 -13.54 2.03 6.16
N VAL A 41 -12.65 1.53 5.30
CA VAL A 41 -11.68 2.37 4.55
C VAL A 41 -12.43 3.41 3.71
N THR A 42 -13.47 2.99 2.96
CA THR A 42 -14.25 3.93 2.14
C THR A 42 -14.82 5.07 3.00
N THR A 43 -15.38 4.73 4.16
CA THR A 43 -15.96 5.69 5.09
C THR A 43 -14.91 6.63 5.66
N ALA A 44 -13.81 6.09 6.18
CA ALA A 44 -12.76 6.85 6.83
C ALA A 44 -12.09 7.83 5.87
N VAL A 45 -11.66 7.36 4.71
CA VAL A 45 -10.91 8.18 3.73
C VAL A 45 -11.80 9.24 3.09
N ASN A 46 -13.04 8.91 2.71
CA ASN A 46 -13.98 9.91 2.21
C ASN A 46 -14.36 10.92 3.29
N GLY A 47 -14.53 10.48 4.54
CA GLY A 47 -14.80 11.35 5.69
C GLY A 47 -13.67 12.32 5.96
N LEU A 48 -12.42 11.83 5.95
CA LEU A 48 -11.21 12.64 6.11
C LEU A 48 -11.10 13.68 4.99
N ASN A 49 -11.22 13.26 3.73
CA ASN A 49 -11.17 14.16 2.58
C ASN A 49 -12.27 15.22 2.63
N LYS A 50 -13.48 14.87 3.05
CA LYS A 50 -14.58 15.83 3.19
C LYS A 50 -14.30 16.89 4.26
N ARG A 51 -13.66 16.50 5.36
CA ARG A 51 -13.34 17.43 6.46
C ARG A 51 -12.11 18.27 6.16
N TYR A 52 -11.11 17.70 5.50
CA TYR A 52 -9.84 18.32 5.17
C TYR A 52 -9.47 18.06 3.70
N PRO A 53 -10.08 18.79 2.74
CA PRO A 53 -9.97 18.49 1.31
C PRO A 53 -8.57 18.65 0.71
N ASN A 54 -7.67 19.35 1.42
CA ASN A 54 -6.30 19.59 0.99
C ASN A 54 -5.28 18.66 1.68
N THR A 55 -5.72 17.80 2.60
CA THR A 55 -4.82 16.85 3.28
C THR A 55 -4.38 15.79 2.30
N LYS A 56 -3.05 15.64 2.13
CA LYS A 56 -2.45 14.52 1.39
C LYS A 56 -2.65 13.23 2.20
N ILE A 57 -3.11 12.18 1.55
CA ILE A 57 -3.45 10.90 2.19
C ILE A 57 -2.44 9.84 1.74
N VAL A 58 -1.91 9.09 2.70
CA VAL A 58 -1.15 7.85 2.46
C VAL A 58 -1.92 6.71 3.09
N MET A 59 -2.16 5.65 2.32
CA MET A 59 -2.81 4.44 2.80
C MET A 59 -1.77 3.34 2.97
N ILE A 60 -1.80 2.62 4.09
CA ILE A 60 -0.88 1.52 4.36
C ILE A 60 -1.70 0.32 4.82
N GLY A 61 -1.57 -0.79 4.11
CA GLY A 61 -2.25 -2.04 4.40
C GLY A 61 -1.27 -3.20 4.54
N TYR A 62 -1.53 -4.06 5.53
CA TYR A 62 -0.76 -5.28 5.75
C TYR A 62 -1.70 -6.49 5.72
N SER A 63 -1.38 -7.53 4.96
CA SER A 63 -2.20 -8.75 4.81
C SER A 63 -3.63 -8.41 4.35
N GLU A 64 -4.66 -8.81 5.09
CA GLU A 64 -6.06 -8.38 4.88
C GLU A 64 -6.21 -6.85 4.82
N GLY A 65 -5.40 -6.13 5.60
CA GLY A 65 -5.29 -4.67 5.52
C GLY A 65 -4.84 -4.18 4.15
N GLY A 66 -3.99 -4.93 3.43
CA GLY A 66 -3.64 -4.67 2.03
C GLY A 66 -4.84 -4.86 1.11
N GLN A 67 -5.54 -5.99 1.24
CA GLN A 67 -6.74 -6.31 0.45
C GLN A 67 -7.81 -5.23 0.54
N ILE A 68 -8.11 -4.72 1.74
CA ILE A 68 -9.13 -3.67 1.91
C ILE A 68 -8.70 -2.32 1.34
N MET A 69 -7.39 -2.02 1.28
CA MET A 69 -6.86 -0.83 0.60
C MET A 69 -6.88 -1.00 -0.91
N ASP A 70 -6.53 -2.18 -1.43
CA ASP A 70 -6.62 -2.54 -2.86
C ASP A 70 -8.06 -2.34 -3.37
N ASN A 71 -9.04 -2.94 -2.68
CA ASN A 71 -10.45 -2.80 -3.00
C ASN A 71 -10.89 -1.33 -3.09
N ASN A 72 -10.32 -0.46 -2.26
CA ASN A 72 -10.66 0.96 -2.22
C ASN A 72 -9.98 1.80 -3.29
N ILE A 73 -8.74 1.52 -3.66
CA ILE A 73 -8.00 2.33 -4.64
C ILE A 73 -8.13 1.80 -6.07
N CYS A 74 -8.38 0.51 -6.24
CA CYS A 74 -8.48 -0.16 -7.53
C CYS A 74 -9.88 -0.66 -7.89
N GLY A 75 -10.82 -0.72 -6.94
CA GLY A 75 -12.16 -1.30 -7.14
C GLY A 75 -12.16 -2.83 -7.04
N GLY A 76 -13.28 -3.49 -7.34
CA GLY A 76 -13.36 -4.96 -7.37
C GLY A 76 -13.17 -5.57 -8.77
N PRO A 77 -13.70 -6.78 -9.02
CA PRO A 77 -14.38 -7.64 -8.04
C PRO A 77 -13.40 -8.20 -6.99
N ASP A 78 -13.92 -8.56 -5.83
CA ASP A 78 -13.28 -9.36 -4.78
C ASP A 78 -14.20 -10.52 -4.42
N ASN A 79 -13.93 -11.72 -4.96
CA ASN A 79 -14.81 -12.87 -4.73
C ASN A 79 -14.70 -13.38 -3.28
N GLY A 80 -13.50 -13.37 -2.68
CA GLY A 80 -13.29 -13.76 -1.29
C GLY A 80 -14.06 -12.88 -0.33
N ALA A 81 -14.15 -11.58 -0.61
CA ALA A 81 -14.97 -10.64 0.16
C ALA A 81 -16.43 -10.50 -0.33
N SER A 82 -16.88 -11.29 -1.31
CA SER A 82 -18.23 -11.17 -1.90
C SER A 82 -18.56 -9.76 -2.44
N ILE A 83 -17.57 -9.06 -3.00
CA ILE A 83 -17.73 -7.76 -3.66
C ILE A 83 -17.75 -7.98 -5.17
N SER A 84 -18.92 -7.83 -5.78
CA SER A 84 -19.09 -7.97 -7.23
C SER A 84 -18.83 -6.68 -8.01
N ALA A 85 -18.91 -5.53 -7.35
CA ALA A 85 -18.74 -4.23 -7.98
C ALA A 85 -17.29 -3.99 -8.39
N SER A 86 -17.05 -3.56 -9.63
CA SER A 86 -15.70 -3.27 -10.15
C SER A 86 -15.28 -1.81 -10.00
N ASN A 87 -16.20 -0.91 -9.68
CA ASN A 87 -15.87 0.51 -9.53
C ASN A 87 -15.07 0.76 -8.26
N VAL A 88 -14.21 1.79 -8.32
CA VAL A 88 -13.51 2.34 -7.16
C VAL A 88 -14.53 2.89 -6.14
N PRO A 89 -14.53 2.44 -4.88
CA PRO A 89 -15.44 2.92 -3.82
C PRO A 89 -15.12 4.33 -3.30
N LEU A 90 -13.84 4.72 -3.29
CA LEU A 90 -13.43 6.06 -2.87
C LEU A 90 -14.00 7.13 -3.81
N SER A 91 -14.35 8.29 -3.24
CA SER A 91 -14.76 9.43 -4.07
C SER A 91 -13.60 9.91 -4.94
N ALA A 92 -13.89 10.51 -6.09
CA ALA A 92 -12.85 11.07 -6.96
C ALA A 92 -11.96 12.09 -6.21
N SER A 93 -12.55 12.91 -5.34
CA SER A 93 -11.82 13.89 -4.52
C SER A 93 -10.91 13.23 -3.49
N ALA A 94 -11.32 12.10 -2.91
CA ALA A 94 -10.50 11.33 -1.99
C ALA A 94 -9.35 10.65 -2.74
N VAL A 95 -9.64 10.00 -3.88
CA VAL A 95 -8.62 9.39 -4.75
C VAL A 95 -7.58 10.43 -5.19
N GLU A 96 -8.00 11.65 -5.52
CA GLU A 96 -7.08 12.74 -5.86
C GLU A 96 -6.11 13.07 -4.72
N GLN A 97 -6.59 13.05 -3.47
CA GLN A 97 -5.75 13.30 -2.30
C GLN A 97 -4.92 12.10 -1.84
N VAL A 98 -5.25 10.88 -2.24
CA VAL A 98 -4.37 9.72 -2.07
C VAL A 98 -3.11 9.91 -2.92
N LYS A 99 -1.97 9.96 -2.24
CA LYS A 99 -0.65 10.20 -2.85
C LYS A 99 0.20 8.94 -2.93
N ALA A 100 0.01 8.02 -1.99
CA ALA A 100 0.68 6.73 -1.99
C ALA A 100 -0.21 5.68 -1.29
N VAL A 101 -0.10 4.43 -1.76
CA VAL A 101 -0.71 3.24 -1.17
C VAL A 101 0.35 2.16 -1.09
N ILE A 102 0.66 1.74 0.13
CA ILE A 102 1.65 0.70 0.38
C ILE A 102 0.92 -0.53 0.89
N MET A 103 1.03 -1.63 0.18
CA MET A 103 0.39 -2.89 0.52
C MET A 103 1.46 -3.96 0.73
N MET A 104 1.39 -4.66 1.85
CA MET A 104 2.40 -5.64 2.25
C MET A 104 1.73 -6.99 2.47
N GLY A 105 2.13 -8.00 1.70
CA GLY A 105 1.52 -9.32 1.78
C GLY A 105 0.04 -9.33 1.38
N ASP A 106 -0.36 -8.50 0.42
CA ASP A 106 -1.76 -8.40 -0.03
C ASP A 106 -2.24 -9.72 -0.69
N PRO A 107 -3.26 -10.40 -0.14
CA PRO A 107 -3.83 -11.62 -0.74
C PRO A 107 -4.37 -11.44 -2.16
N ARG A 108 -4.64 -10.19 -2.57
CA ARG A 108 -5.06 -9.85 -3.94
C ARG A 108 -3.89 -9.82 -4.93
N PHE A 109 -2.65 -9.95 -4.49
CA PHE A 109 -1.48 -9.92 -5.37
C PHE A 109 -1.57 -10.99 -6.47
N ILE A 110 -1.17 -10.61 -7.68
CA ILE A 110 -0.91 -11.51 -8.79
C ILE A 110 0.30 -11.00 -9.56
N HIS A 111 1.12 -11.91 -10.09
CA HIS A 111 2.24 -11.56 -10.94
C HIS A 111 1.77 -10.78 -12.17
N GLY A 112 2.55 -9.78 -12.58
CA GLY A 112 2.26 -8.92 -13.73
C GLY A 112 1.52 -7.62 -13.41
N LEU A 113 1.15 -7.37 -12.15
CA LEU A 113 0.67 -6.05 -11.74
C LEU A 113 1.77 -4.99 -11.94
N ALA A 114 1.44 -3.88 -12.58
CA ALA A 114 2.38 -2.78 -12.86
C ALA A 114 2.96 -2.12 -11.59
N TYR A 115 2.32 -2.37 -10.44
CA TYR A 115 2.67 -1.86 -9.12
C TYR A 115 3.12 -2.98 -8.15
N GLY A 116 3.36 -4.18 -8.66
CA GLY A 116 3.87 -5.30 -7.86
C GLY A 116 5.38 -5.21 -7.65
N VAL A 117 5.82 -5.44 -6.42
CA VAL A 117 7.24 -5.48 -6.03
C VAL A 117 7.52 -6.74 -5.24
N GLY A 118 8.67 -7.37 -5.49
CA GLY A 118 9.11 -8.57 -4.79
C GLY A 118 9.35 -9.72 -5.75
N THR A 119 9.54 -10.92 -5.19
CA THR A 119 9.93 -12.10 -5.97
C THR A 119 8.77 -13.01 -6.34
N CYS A 120 7.53 -12.71 -5.95
CA CYS A 120 6.40 -13.55 -6.29
C CYS A 120 6.14 -13.54 -7.82
N ASP A 121 6.14 -14.74 -8.41
CA ASP A 121 5.80 -15.01 -9.81
C ASP A 121 4.47 -15.77 -9.97
N ALA A 122 3.69 -15.86 -8.89
CA ALA A 122 2.38 -16.52 -8.82
C ALA A 122 1.28 -15.52 -8.40
N GLY A 123 0.45 -15.87 -7.43
CA GLY A 123 -0.58 -15.00 -6.87
C GLY A 123 -1.12 -15.53 -5.54
N GLY A 124 -1.82 -14.68 -4.82
CA GLY A 124 -2.39 -14.98 -3.52
C GLY A 124 -3.71 -15.74 -3.60
N PHE A 125 -4.26 -16.08 -2.43
CA PHE A 125 -5.51 -16.87 -2.38
C PHE A 125 -6.74 -16.12 -2.90
N ASP A 126 -6.70 -14.78 -2.91
CA ASP A 126 -7.73 -13.90 -3.48
C ASP A 126 -7.19 -13.10 -4.67
N ALA A 127 -6.20 -13.63 -5.39
CA ALA A 127 -5.51 -12.95 -6.49
C ALA A 127 -6.45 -12.18 -7.44
N ARG A 128 -6.03 -10.98 -7.84
CA ARG A 128 -6.67 -10.22 -8.92
C ARG A 128 -6.80 -11.08 -10.18
N PRO A 129 -7.81 -10.84 -11.04
CA PRO A 129 -7.85 -11.47 -12.36
C PRO A 129 -6.57 -11.22 -13.15
N GLU A 130 -6.13 -12.20 -13.93
CA GLU A 130 -4.99 -12.03 -14.83
C GLU A 130 -5.24 -10.85 -15.79
N GLY A 131 -4.23 -9.98 -15.93
CA GLY A 131 -4.34 -8.77 -16.75
C GLY A 131 -5.17 -7.64 -16.12
N PHE A 132 -5.52 -7.72 -14.84
CA PHE A 132 -6.21 -6.64 -14.13
C PHE A 132 -5.42 -5.32 -14.21
N VAL A 133 -6.14 -4.22 -14.46
CA VAL A 133 -5.58 -2.88 -14.53
C VAL A 133 -6.25 -2.00 -13.48
N CYS A 134 -5.48 -1.61 -12.46
CA CYS A 134 -5.93 -0.64 -11.48
C CYS A 134 -5.94 0.78 -12.09
N PRO A 135 -7.06 1.52 -12.02
CA PRO A 135 -7.12 2.90 -12.53
C PRO A 135 -6.12 3.85 -11.87
N ASN A 136 -5.66 3.51 -10.66
CA ASN A 136 -4.78 4.32 -9.82
C ASN A 136 -3.41 3.67 -9.59
N ALA A 137 -2.99 2.75 -10.46
CA ALA A 137 -1.74 1.98 -10.34
C ALA A 137 -0.50 2.81 -10.01
N GLY A 138 -0.38 4.02 -10.57
CA GLY A 138 0.78 4.91 -10.35
C GLY A 138 0.92 5.48 -8.94
N LYS A 139 0.03 5.13 -8.00
CA LYS A 139 0.09 5.53 -6.59
C LYS A 139 0.44 4.37 -5.66
N ILE A 140 0.73 3.19 -6.21
CA ILE A 140 0.67 1.93 -5.47
C ILE A 140 2.03 1.24 -5.51
N GLN A 141 2.41 0.65 -4.38
CA GLN A 141 3.40 -0.42 -4.30
C GLN A 141 2.81 -1.57 -3.50
N SER A 142 2.69 -2.75 -4.12
CA SER A 142 2.22 -3.98 -3.49
C SER A 142 3.36 -4.98 -3.39
N TYR A 143 3.83 -5.22 -2.16
CA TYR A 143 4.98 -6.05 -1.84
C TYR A 143 4.54 -7.50 -1.59
N CYS A 144 5.09 -8.42 -2.37
CA CYS A 144 4.87 -9.85 -2.21
C CYS A 144 6.05 -10.68 -2.71
N ASP A 145 6.50 -11.63 -1.89
CA ASP A 145 7.61 -12.52 -2.21
C ASP A 145 7.16 -13.97 -2.38
N SER A 146 7.93 -14.73 -3.15
CA SER A 146 7.66 -16.13 -3.50
C SER A 146 7.49 -17.08 -2.31
N GLN A 147 8.05 -16.75 -1.15
CA GLN A 147 7.99 -17.55 0.07
C GLN A 147 6.66 -17.40 0.80
N ASP A 148 5.92 -16.33 0.54
CA ASP A 148 4.68 -15.98 1.24
C ASP A 148 3.52 -16.92 0.83
N PRO A 149 2.86 -17.58 1.79
CA PRO A 149 1.76 -18.50 1.48
C PRO A 149 0.40 -17.83 1.26
N TYR A 150 0.29 -16.51 1.45
CA TYR A 150 -0.98 -15.77 1.42
C TYR A 150 -1.10 -14.85 0.21
N CYS A 151 -0.08 -14.02 -0.05
CA CYS A 151 -0.03 -13.16 -1.24
C CYS A 151 0.61 -13.86 -2.45
N CYS A 152 1.30 -14.96 -2.21
CA CYS A 152 1.85 -15.85 -3.21
C CYS A 152 1.40 -17.28 -2.93
N ASN A 153 2.08 -18.26 -3.51
CA ASN A 153 1.84 -19.69 -3.30
C ASN A 153 3.00 -20.38 -2.56
N GLY A 154 3.73 -19.61 -1.74
CA GLY A 154 4.82 -20.12 -0.93
C GLY A 154 4.34 -20.96 0.26
N ASN A 155 5.26 -21.19 1.20
CA ASN A 155 4.99 -22.04 2.37
C ASN A 155 5.63 -21.52 3.68
N ASP A 156 6.16 -20.30 3.68
CA ASP A 156 6.79 -19.68 4.84
C ASP A 156 5.90 -18.56 5.41
N ALA A 157 5.04 -18.92 6.35
CA ALA A 157 4.19 -17.95 7.04
C ALA A 157 4.99 -16.92 7.86
N ALA A 158 6.24 -17.21 8.24
CA ALA A 158 7.09 -16.24 8.91
C ALA A 158 7.58 -15.17 7.94
N HIS A 159 7.76 -15.50 6.66
CA HIS A 159 8.10 -14.51 5.62
C HIS A 159 7.00 -13.46 5.47
N HIS A 160 5.74 -13.86 5.57
CA HIS A 160 4.60 -12.95 5.52
C HIS A 160 4.64 -11.87 6.61
N GLN A 161 5.36 -12.06 7.71
CA GLN A 161 5.49 -11.09 8.81
C GLN A 161 6.70 -10.15 8.69
N GLN A 162 7.53 -10.32 7.65
CA GLN A 162 8.82 -9.65 7.52
C GLN A 162 8.80 -8.41 6.63
N TYR A 163 7.70 -8.15 5.90
CA TYR A 163 7.58 -6.93 5.09
C TYR A 163 7.60 -5.67 5.96
N GLY A 164 7.38 -5.74 7.26
CA GLY A 164 7.53 -4.57 8.13
C GLY A 164 8.98 -4.30 8.54
N ALA A 165 9.89 -5.29 8.54
CA ALA A 165 11.15 -5.22 9.29
C ALA A 165 12.24 -4.39 8.60
N ALA A 166 13.22 -3.87 9.38
CA ALA A 166 14.46 -3.36 8.80
C ALA A 166 15.17 -4.45 8.01
N GLY A 167 15.23 -4.27 6.69
CA GLY A 167 15.83 -5.25 5.78
C GLY A 167 14.83 -6.24 5.18
N GLY A 168 13.54 -6.15 5.49
CA GLY A 168 12.50 -6.73 4.66
C GLY A 168 12.48 -6.04 3.28
N ASN A 169 11.84 -6.66 2.28
CA ASN A 169 11.78 -6.16 0.90
C ASN A 169 11.11 -4.77 0.75
N THR A 170 10.64 -4.17 1.85
CA THR A 170 10.03 -2.84 1.95
C THR A 170 10.96 -1.76 2.51
N GLY A 171 12.21 -2.09 2.88
CA GLY A 171 13.16 -1.11 3.43
C GLY A 171 13.40 0.10 2.51
N ASN A 172 13.00 0.01 1.24
CA ASN A 172 13.08 1.05 0.22
C ASN A 172 11.71 1.67 -0.17
N ALA A 173 10.60 1.15 0.39
CA ALA A 173 9.22 1.42 -0.03
C ALA A 173 8.64 2.73 0.49
N THR A 174 8.84 3.01 1.78
CA THR A 174 8.12 4.10 2.47
C THR A 174 8.75 5.48 2.24
N ASP A 175 10.02 5.53 1.81
CA ASP A 175 10.80 6.77 1.73
C ASP A 175 10.81 7.38 0.32
N GLY A 176 10.81 6.55 -0.74
CA GLY A 176 10.95 7.01 -2.13
C GLY A 176 9.71 7.75 -2.66
N GLU A 177 8.52 7.20 -2.44
CA GLU A 177 7.28 7.75 -2.99
C GLU A 177 6.69 8.89 -2.16
N ALA A 178 6.80 8.84 -0.83
CA ALA A 178 6.40 9.97 0.02
C ALA A 178 7.19 11.25 -0.34
N ARG A 179 8.47 11.10 -0.68
CA ARG A 179 9.33 12.18 -1.19
C ARG A 179 8.96 12.58 -2.62
N SER A 180 8.77 11.65 -3.53
CA SER A 180 8.46 11.96 -4.93
C SER A 180 7.07 12.61 -5.13
N SER A 181 6.08 12.30 -4.28
CA SER A 181 4.77 12.97 -4.33
C SER A 181 4.75 14.33 -3.61
N GLY A 182 5.88 14.75 -3.02
CA GLY A 182 6.08 16.03 -2.34
C GLY A 182 6.36 17.20 -3.28
N ASP A 183 7.01 16.97 -4.43
CA ASP A 183 7.78 18.00 -5.14
C ASP A 183 7.22 18.49 -6.48
N THR A 184 6.03 18.07 -6.92
CA THR A 184 5.41 18.69 -8.11
C THR A 184 4.64 19.96 -7.74
N ASN A 185 5.36 20.95 -7.20
CA ASN A 185 4.95 22.35 -7.29
C ASN A 185 6.07 23.13 -7.96
N GLY A 186 6.30 22.80 -9.24
CA GLY A 186 7.26 23.46 -10.11
C GLY A 186 6.64 24.69 -10.74
N ASP A 187 6.84 25.81 -10.07
CA ASP A 187 6.65 27.18 -10.54
C ASP A 187 7.19 27.38 -11.97
N ALA A 188 6.41 28.08 -12.79
CA ALA A 188 6.79 28.49 -14.13
C ALA A 188 7.83 29.62 -14.02
N GLY A 189 9.12 29.28 -14.03
CA GLY A 189 10.21 30.26 -13.87
C GLY A 189 11.39 30.01 -14.80
N ASN A 190 11.53 30.89 -15.78
CA ASN A 190 12.49 30.93 -16.89
C ASN A 190 13.97 31.18 -16.49
N ASN A 191 14.90 30.39 -17.04
CA ASN A 191 16.26 30.73 -17.55
C ASN A 191 17.06 29.42 -17.68
N GLY A 192 17.82 29.06 -18.71
CA GLY A 192 18.32 29.75 -19.89
C GLY A 192 19.57 28.97 -20.34
N ARG A 193 19.55 28.48 -21.59
CA ARG A 193 20.66 28.08 -22.49
C ARG A 193 22.04 27.73 -21.88
N ASN A 194 22.59 26.55 -22.22
CA ASN A 194 23.69 26.46 -23.20
C ASN A 194 23.89 25.03 -23.74
N THR A 195 24.33 24.98 -24.99
CA THR A 195 24.45 23.87 -25.94
C THR A 195 25.77 23.09 -25.84
N GLY A 196 25.76 21.81 -26.26
CA GLY A 196 26.97 21.08 -26.66
C GLY A 196 26.68 19.64 -27.10
N SER A 197 26.50 19.42 -28.41
CA SER A 197 26.41 18.10 -29.06
C SER A 197 27.76 17.39 -29.14
N ALA A 198 27.76 16.05 -29.05
CA ALA A 198 28.46 15.16 -29.99
C ALA A 198 28.03 13.69 -29.77
N GLU A 199 27.78 13.00 -30.88
CA GLU A 199 27.21 11.66 -31.06
C GLU A 199 28.27 10.53 -30.97
N GLY A 200 27.86 9.26 -30.76
CA GLY A 200 28.75 8.11 -31.00
C GLY A 200 28.40 6.74 -30.38
N ASN A 201 27.37 6.10 -30.94
CA ASN A 201 26.89 4.69 -30.92
C ASN A 201 27.67 3.50 -30.27
N ALA A 202 26.88 2.59 -29.66
CA ALA A 202 26.89 1.10 -29.75
C ALA A 202 27.13 0.24 -28.46
N ALA A 203 26.03 -0.37 -28.02
CA ALA A 203 25.82 -1.73 -27.45
C ALA A 203 26.52 -2.22 -26.16
N ASN A 204 25.69 -2.54 -25.15
CA ASN A 204 25.51 -3.87 -24.52
C ASN A 204 25.44 -3.83 -22.97
N ALA A 205 24.45 -4.56 -22.43
CA ALA A 205 24.29 -5.06 -21.06
C ALA A 205 24.44 -4.06 -19.89
N GLY A 206 23.33 -3.41 -19.51
CA GLY A 206 23.26 -2.54 -18.32
C GLY A 206 22.48 -3.17 -17.18
N ASN A 207 23.16 -3.97 -16.38
CA ASN A 207 22.73 -4.35 -15.03
C ASN A 207 22.71 -3.05 -14.20
N ASN A 208 21.56 -2.41 -14.03
CA ASN A 208 21.52 -1.09 -13.39
C ASN A 208 21.47 -1.24 -11.87
N GLY A 209 22.66 -1.41 -11.30
CA GLY A 209 22.89 -1.21 -9.88
C GLY A 209 22.56 0.23 -9.51
N ASN A 210 21.57 0.42 -8.64
CA ASN A 210 21.35 1.70 -7.99
C ASN A 210 22.19 1.74 -6.71
N THR A 211 23.38 2.30 -6.80
CA THR A 211 24.17 2.75 -5.65
C THR A 211 23.54 4.02 -5.09
N GLY A 212 22.80 3.90 -3.99
CA GLY A 212 22.25 5.02 -3.24
C GLY A 212 22.06 4.65 -1.76
N GLY A 213 22.98 5.13 -0.92
CA GLY A 213 22.98 5.20 0.55
C GLY A 213 22.07 4.25 1.34
N SER A 214 22.67 3.21 1.94
CA SER A 214 22.03 2.42 3.00
C SER A 214 21.67 3.27 4.21
N PHE A 215 20.39 3.29 4.57
CA PHE A 215 19.93 3.58 5.93
C PHE A 215 19.23 2.34 6.47
N ALA A 216 19.87 1.67 7.43
CA ALA A 216 19.31 0.56 8.18
C ALA A 216 18.53 1.12 9.37
N GLY A 217 17.21 0.93 9.42
CA GLY A 217 16.36 1.45 10.49
C GLY A 217 15.21 0.52 10.82
N ASN A 218 15.30 -0.13 11.99
CA ASN A 218 14.36 -1.14 12.51
C ASN A 218 12.96 -0.55 12.69
N PHE A 219 11.98 -1.03 11.91
CA PHE A 219 10.59 -0.84 12.28
C PHE A 219 10.34 -1.67 13.53
N GLY A 220 10.32 -0.98 14.66
CA GLY A 220 10.12 -1.57 15.96
C GLY A 220 8.91 -2.49 15.98
N GLN A 221 9.10 -3.63 16.63
CA GLN A 221 8.10 -4.64 16.99
C GLN A 221 7.00 -4.11 17.93
N ASP A 222 6.74 -2.80 17.94
CA ASP A 222 5.82 -2.14 18.86
C ASP A 222 4.48 -1.78 18.20
N GLY A 223 4.33 -2.05 16.90
CA GLY A 223 3.04 -2.06 16.21
C GLY A 223 2.46 -3.48 16.26
N ASN A 224 1.66 -3.75 17.28
CA ASN A 224 0.96 -5.01 17.49
C ASN A 224 -0.02 -5.30 16.33
N PHE A 225 0.48 -5.80 15.19
CA PHE A 225 -0.34 -6.30 14.07
C PHE A 225 -0.92 -7.70 14.33
N ALA A 226 -0.88 -8.15 15.60
CA ALA A 226 -1.54 -9.35 16.07
C ALA A 226 -2.08 -9.16 17.50
N ASN A 227 -3.02 -8.23 17.71
CA ASN A 227 -4.06 -8.39 18.74
C ASN A 227 -5.19 -7.36 18.53
N ALA A 228 -6.21 -7.69 17.75
CA ALA A 228 -7.50 -7.01 17.82
C ALA A 228 -8.13 -7.35 19.18
N GLY A 229 -7.87 -6.51 20.18
CA GLY A 229 -8.25 -6.84 21.55
C GLY A 229 -7.76 -5.86 22.61
N ASN A 230 -7.89 -4.55 22.39
CA ASN A 230 -8.34 -3.65 23.46
C ASN A 230 -8.69 -2.27 22.91
N ALA A 231 -9.96 -1.91 23.07
CA ALA A 231 -10.44 -0.57 22.84
C ALA A 231 -9.73 0.42 23.78
N GLN A 232 -9.28 1.56 23.24
CA GLN A 232 -9.24 2.78 24.02
C GLN A 232 -9.97 3.90 23.28
N SER A 233 -10.96 4.43 23.98
CA SER A 233 -11.90 5.44 23.55
C SER A 233 -11.29 6.84 23.48
N ASN A 234 -11.89 7.62 22.58
CA ASN A 234 -12.05 9.07 22.56
C ASN A 234 -10.81 9.98 22.49
N GLY A 235 -10.84 10.82 21.45
CA GLY A 235 -10.35 12.18 21.54
C GLY A 235 -10.04 12.75 20.16
N ASP A 236 -10.98 13.54 19.62
CA ASP A 236 -10.77 14.43 18.47
C ASP A 236 -9.37 15.04 18.48
N LYS A 237 -8.46 14.60 17.61
CA LYS A 237 -7.24 15.37 17.29
C LYS A 237 -6.81 15.17 15.84
N CYS A 238 -6.61 16.33 15.22
CA CYS A 238 -6.04 16.60 13.91
C CYS A 238 -4.71 15.87 13.66
#